data_AF-A0A362XAP6-F1
#
_entry.id   AF-A0A362XAP6-F1
#
_cell.length_a   1.000
_cell.length_b   1.000
_cell.length_c   1.000
_cell.angle_alpha   90.00
_cell.angle_beta   90.00
_cell.angle_gamma   90.00
#
_symmetry.space_group_name_H-M   'P 1'
#
loop_
_entity.id
_entity.type
_entity.pdbx_description
1 polymer ?
#
loop_
_entity_poly.entity_id
_entity_poly.type
_entity_poly.pdbx_seq_one_letter_code
_entity_poly.pdbx_strand_id
1 'polypeptide(L)'
;MGPTIEKLAGLMALRLSERAIVDYDIMRYPVDLRLHFSSATEKVKNYYSEFEGFASSSKSIQSLEEIAIELNKSLLRISSQELNNKILKEINTLLIGLEKSFIEEKGMDYGAWYRSLYASTDPFSGYASWMLPGIEYEVALKRIDNLNAWDLRYAEAIDRLTSKMKTLNVYLNEL
;
A
#
# COMPACT_ATOMS: atom_id res chain seq x y z
N MET A 1 -18.63 19.90 -12.32
CA MET A 1 -18.32 18.52 -12.73
C MET A 1 -19.51 18.01 -13.54
N GLY A 2 -19.32 17.07 -14.47
CA GLY A 2 -20.43 16.57 -15.32
C GLY A 2 -21.28 15.49 -14.61
N PRO A 3 -22.51 15.21 -15.08
CA PRO A 3 -23.43 14.26 -14.44
C PRO A 3 -22.85 12.85 -14.21
N THR A 4 -21.97 12.40 -15.10
CA THR A 4 -21.28 11.10 -14.97
C THR A 4 -20.33 11.06 -13.77
N ILE A 5 -19.60 12.15 -13.53
CA ILE A 5 -18.66 12.26 -12.39
C ILE A 5 -19.43 12.34 -11.08
N GLU A 6 -20.54 13.07 -11.05
CA GLU A 6 -21.41 13.15 -9.89
C GLU A 6 -22.00 11.78 -9.54
N LYS A 7 -22.46 11.03 -10.54
CA LYS A 7 -22.95 9.66 -10.34
C LYS A 7 -21.86 8.74 -9.79
N LEU A 8 -20.63 8.82 -10.31
CA LEU A 8 -19.51 8.01 -9.83
C LEU A 8 -19.17 8.35 -8.38
N ALA A 9 -19.02 9.64 -8.06
CA ALA A 9 -18.71 10.11 -6.71
C ALA A 9 -19.81 9.71 -5.72
N GLY A 10 -21.09 9.86 -6.09
CA GLY A 10 -22.23 9.45 -5.27
C GLY A 10 -22.24 7.94 -5.01
N LEU A 11 -21.97 7.12 -6.03
CA LEU A 11 -21.87 5.66 -5.85
C LEU A 11 -20.70 5.26 -4.96
N MET A 12 -19.54 5.91 -5.07
CA MET A 12 -18.39 5.66 -4.20
C MET A 12 -18.71 6.03 -2.75
N ALA A 13 -19.31 7.21 -2.52
CA ALA A 13 -19.72 7.66 -1.20
C ALA A 13 -20.71 6.67 -0.55
N LEU A 14 -21.74 6.25 -1.28
CA LEU A 14 -22.71 5.27 -0.80
C LEU A 14 -22.08 3.91 -0.50
N ARG A 15 -21.17 3.42 -1.36
CA ARG A 15 -20.47 2.15 -1.10
C ARG A 15 -19.61 2.21 0.15
N LEU A 16 -18.97 3.34 0.42
CA LEU A 16 -18.14 3.53 1.60
C LEU A 16 -18.96 3.78 2.88
N SER A 17 -20.17 4.35 2.78
CA SER A 17 -21.03 4.62 3.94
C SER A 17 -21.93 3.46 4.34
N GLU A 18 -22.47 2.70 3.38
CA GLU A 18 -23.53 1.72 3.63
C GLU A 18 -23.01 0.28 3.81
N ARG A 19 -21.79 -0.03 3.35
CA ARG A 19 -21.28 -1.40 3.49
C ARG A 19 -20.92 -1.70 4.94
N ALA A 20 -21.42 -2.84 5.43
CA ALA A 20 -21.10 -3.35 6.77
C ALA A 20 -19.59 -3.61 6.94
N ILE A 21 -18.91 -4.08 5.89
CA ILE A 21 -17.46 -4.26 5.84
C ILE A 21 -16.88 -3.46 4.66
N VAL A 22 -15.80 -2.73 4.91
CA VAL A 22 -15.09 -1.93 3.89
C VAL A 22 -14.58 -2.84 2.76
N ASP A 23 -14.87 -2.43 1.52
CA ASP A 23 -14.67 -3.24 0.30
C ASP A 23 -13.27 -3.00 -0.31
N TYR A 24 -12.22 -3.23 0.47
CA TYR A 24 -10.84 -3.11 -0.02
C TYR A 24 -10.41 -4.34 -0.80
N ASP A 25 -9.74 -4.11 -1.93
CA ASP A 25 -9.08 -5.14 -2.71
C ASP A 25 -7.66 -5.37 -2.15
N ILE A 26 -7.57 -6.15 -1.08
CA ILE A 26 -6.29 -6.42 -0.39
C ILE A 26 -5.30 -7.22 -1.24
N MET A 27 -5.79 -7.96 -2.25
CA MET A 27 -4.96 -8.70 -3.19
C MET A 27 -4.21 -7.78 -4.14
N ARG A 28 -4.67 -6.53 -4.27
CA ARG A 28 -4.07 -5.54 -5.15
C ARG A 28 -2.74 -4.99 -4.64
N TYR A 29 -2.53 -4.90 -3.33
CA TYR A 29 -1.25 -4.41 -2.77
C TYR A 29 -0.02 -5.17 -3.30
N PRO A 30 0.07 -6.51 -3.18
CA PRO A 30 1.25 -7.24 -3.67
C PRO A 30 1.40 -7.20 -5.20
N VAL A 31 0.31 -7.01 -5.95
CA VAL A 31 0.34 -6.86 -7.41
C VAL A 31 0.91 -5.51 -7.81
N ASP A 32 0.34 -4.42 -7.27
CA ASP A 32 0.73 -3.06 -7.58
C ASP A 32 2.17 -2.78 -7.10
N LEU A 33 2.54 -3.20 -5.88
CA LEU A 33 3.91 -3.05 -5.38
C LEU A 33 4.93 -3.71 -6.29
N ARG A 34 4.68 -4.94 -6.74
CA ARG A 34 5.59 -5.66 -7.66
C ARG A 34 5.76 -4.92 -8.98
N LEU A 35 4.68 -4.38 -9.52
CA LEU A 35 4.71 -3.57 -10.73
C LEU A 35 5.53 -2.29 -10.51
N HIS A 36 5.34 -1.59 -9.38
CA HIS A 36 6.07 -0.37 -9.07
C HIS A 36 7.57 -0.62 -8.84
N PHE A 37 7.94 -1.65 -8.08
CA PHE A 37 9.35 -2.01 -7.85
C PHE A 37 10.05 -2.48 -9.13
N SER A 38 9.34 -3.22 -9.99
CA SER A 38 9.85 -3.61 -11.31
C SER A 38 10.10 -2.37 -12.18
N SER A 39 9.13 -1.46 -12.27
CA SER A 39 9.29 -0.20 -13.01
C SER A 39 10.43 0.65 -12.47
N ALA A 40 10.56 0.77 -11.15
CA ALA A 40 11.64 1.49 -10.50
C ALA A 40 13.02 0.87 -10.81
N THR A 41 13.12 -0.46 -10.82
CA THR A 41 14.34 -1.18 -11.17
C THR A 41 14.79 -0.86 -12.60
N GLU A 42 13.85 -0.89 -13.55
CA GLU A 42 14.15 -0.54 -14.95
C GLU A 42 14.55 0.94 -15.11
N LYS A 43 13.95 1.84 -14.33
CA LYS A 43 14.36 3.26 -14.31
C LYS A 43 15.80 3.44 -13.83
N VAL A 44 16.21 2.74 -12.77
CA VAL A 44 17.59 2.78 -12.25
C VAL A 44 18.58 2.20 -13.26
N LYS A 45 18.23 1.08 -13.90
CA LYS A 45 19.07 0.44 -14.91
C LYS A 45 19.39 1.32 -16.11
N ASN A 46 18.56 2.30 -16.42
CA ASN A 46 18.83 3.26 -17.50
C ASN A 46 20.08 4.11 -17.27
N TYR A 47 20.56 4.25 -16.03
CA TYR A 47 21.80 4.97 -15.72
C TYR A 47 22.79 4.17 -14.86
N TYR A 48 22.39 3.02 -14.32
CA TYR A 48 23.26 2.10 -13.59
C TYR A 48 22.90 0.65 -13.92
N SER A 49 23.53 0.10 -14.96
CA SER A 49 23.16 -1.21 -15.54
C SER A 49 23.40 -2.41 -14.62
N GLU A 50 24.29 -2.29 -13.66
CA GLU A 50 24.62 -3.34 -12.67
C GLU A 50 23.60 -3.40 -11.52
N PHE A 51 22.53 -2.59 -11.55
CA PHE A 51 21.50 -2.63 -10.52
C PHE A 51 20.70 -3.94 -10.55
N GLU A 52 20.81 -4.72 -9.48
CA GLU A 52 20.13 -6.02 -9.33
C GLU A 52 18.66 -5.89 -8.90
N GLY A 53 18.25 -4.72 -8.40
CA GLY A 53 16.89 -4.45 -7.94
C GLY A 53 16.78 -4.33 -6.42
N PHE A 54 15.54 -4.34 -5.93
CA PHE A 54 15.17 -4.11 -4.54
C PHE A 54 14.89 -5.44 -3.83
N ALA A 55 15.94 -6.14 -3.41
CA ALA A 55 15.85 -7.52 -2.93
C ALA A 55 15.05 -7.64 -1.61
N SER A 56 15.21 -6.70 -0.69
CA SER A 56 14.52 -6.71 0.61
C SER A 56 13.03 -6.51 0.41
N SER A 57 12.65 -5.48 -0.36
CA SER A 57 11.26 -5.21 -0.71
C SER A 57 10.64 -6.37 -1.46
N SER A 58 11.36 -6.98 -2.41
CA SER A 58 10.86 -8.13 -3.17
C SER A 58 10.53 -9.32 -2.26
N LYS A 59 11.38 -9.60 -1.26
CA LYS A 59 11.13 -10.64 -0.27
C LYS A 59 9.91 -10.32 0.59
N SER A 60 9.78 -9.08 1.08
CA SER A 60 8.62 -8.66 1.86
C SER A 60 7.32 -8.71 1.05
N ILE A 61 7.35 -8.39 -0.26
CA ILE A 61 6.19 -8.51 -1.15
C ILE A 61 5.74 -9.96 -1.29
N GLN A 62 6.66 -10.91 -1.35
CA GLN A 62 6.31 -12.33 -1.38
C GLN A 62 5.55 -12.75 -0.11
N SER A 63 6.04 -12.35 1.06
CA SER A 63 5.34 -12.61 2.33
C SER A 63 3.98 -11.89 2.42
N LEU A 64 3.88 -10.69 1.85
CA LEU A 64 2.61 -9.96 1.74
C LEU A 64 1.60 -10.71 0.86
N GLU A 65 2.04 -11.26 -0.28
CA GLU A 65 1.19 -12.01 -1.20
C GLU A 65 0.58 -13.24 -0.53
N GLU A 66 1.40 -14.00 0.19
CA GLU A 66 0.95 -15.19 0.94
C GLU A 66 -0.17 -14.83 1.93
N ILE A 67 0.03 -13.80 2.76
CA ILE A 67 -1.00 -13.41 3.73
C ILE A 67 -2.22 -12.77 3.07
N ALA A 68 -2.05 -12.01 1.99
CA ALA A 68 -3.18 -11.40 1.28
C ALA A 68 -4.12 -12.48 0.73
N ILE A 69 -3.57 -13.58 0.20
CA ILE A 69 -4.34 -14.74 -0.29
C ILE A 69 -5.14 -15.37 0.86
N GLU A 70 -4.51 -15.60 2.01
CA GLU A 70 -5.16 -16.19 3.17
C GLU A 70 -6.26 -15.29 3.73
N LEU A 71 -5.95 -14.01 3.94
CA LEU A 71 -6.89 -13.03 4.46
C LEU A 71 -8.09 -12.85 3.52
N ASN A 72 -7.86 -12.84 2.20
CA ASN A 72 -8.94 -12.73 1.22
C ASN A 72 -9.90 -13.92 1.31
N LYS A 73 -9.38 -15.14 1.50
CA LYS A 73 -10.21 -16.32 1.74
C LYS A 73 -11.03 -16.20 3.02
N SER A 74 -10.43 -15.70 4.11
CA SER A 74 -11.11 -15.50 5.38
C SER A 74 -12.23 -14.45 5.29
N LEU A 75 -11.97 -13.33 4.62
CA LEU A 75 -12.97 -12.29 4.37
C LEU A 75 -14.17 -12.80 3.56
N LEU A 76 -13.92 -13.63 2.53
CA LEU A 76 -14.98 -14.21 1.71
C LEU A 76 -15.87 -15.23 2.44
N ARG A 77 -15.40 -15.80 3.56
CA ARG A 77 -16.17 -16.77 4.37
C ARG A 77 -17.16 -16.11 5.31
N ILE A 78 -16.96 -14.83 5.63
CA ILE A 78 -17.73 -14.13 6.66
C ILE A 78 -19.04 -13.61 6.08
N SER A 79 -20.14 -13.94 6.75
CA SER A 79 -21.45 -13.35 6.48
C SER A 79 -21.64 -12.12 7.38
N SER A 80 -21.55 -10.92 6.79
CA SER A 80 -21.72 -9.66 7.53
C SER A 80 -23.09 -9.51 8.21
N GLN A 81 -24.12 -10.24 7.77
CA GLN A 81 -25.47 -10.24 8.35
C GLN A 81 -25.53 -10.96 9.71
N GLU A 82 -24.56 -11.83 9.98
CA GLU A 82 -24.50 -12.65 11.20
C GLU A 82 -23.59 -12.03 12.27
N LEU A 83 -22.88 -10.96 11.92
CA LEU A 83 -21.94 -10.28 12.82
C LEU A 83 -22.60 -9.14 13.59
N ASN A 84 -22.27 -9.03 14.88
CA ASN A 84 -22.69 -7.89 15.68
C ASN A 84 -21.89 -6.62 15.35
N ASN A 85 -22.44 -5.45 15.70
CA ASN A 85 -21.84 -4.14 15.41
C ASN A 85 -20.43 -3.95 16.00
N LYS A 86 -20.10 -4.61 17.12
CA LYS A 86 -18.78 -4.50 17.74
C LYS A 86 -17.72 -5.18 16.88
N ILE A 87 -18.01 -6.39 16.38
CA ILE A 87 -17.13 -7.14 15.50
C ILE A 87 -16.95 -6.40 14.16
N LEU A 88 -18.04 -5.94 13.55
CA LEU A 88 -17.97 -5.19 12.29
C LEU A 88 -17.09 -3.93 12.41
N LYS A 89 -17.23 -3.20 13.52
CA LYS A 89 -16.39 -2.02 13.80
C LYS A 89 -14.91 -2.38 13.93
N GLU A 90 -14.59 -3.49 14.58
CA GLU A 90 -13.21 -3.95 14.75
C GLU A 90 -12.58 -4.35 13.40
N ILE A 91 -13.29 -5.15 12.59
CA ILE A 91 -12.86 -5.54 11.24
C ILE A 91 -12.56 -4.29 10.40
N ASN A 92 -13.48 -3.32 10.38
CA ASN A 92 -13.31 -2.09 9.61
C ASN A 92 -12.15 -1.24 10.13
N THR A 93 -11.93 -1.19 11.44
CA THR A 93 -10.80 -0.46 12.03
C THR A 93 -9.47 -1.07 11.58
N LEU A 94 -9.37 -2.40 11.57
CA LEU A 94 -8.19 -3.12 11.10
C LEU A 94 -7.96 -2.93 9.60
N LEU A 95 -9.03 -3.02 8.77
CA LEU A 95 -8.96 -2.79 7.33
C LEU A 95 -8.50 -1.37 6.99
N ILE A 96 -9.11 -0.35 7.58
CA ILE A 96 -8.70 1.06 7.41
C ILE A 96 -7.26 1.27 7.89
N GLY A 97 -6.82 0.50 8.90
CA GLY A 97 -5.47 0.54 9.43
C GLY A 97 -4.38 0.04 8.47
N LEU A 98 -4.73 -0.72 7.42
CA LEU A 98 -3.78 -1.29 6.47
C LEU A 98 -2.97 -0.21 5.75
N GLU A 99 -3.65 0.79 5.17
CA GLU A 99 -3.02 1.89 4.42
C GLU A 99 -1.99 2.68 5.26
N LYS A 100 -2.24 2.81 6.56
CA LYS A 100 -1.36 3.54 7.48
C LYS A 100 0.03 2.89 7.64
N SER A 101 0.26 1.70 7.08
CA SER A 101 1.56 1.01 7.14
C SER A 101 2.66 1.73 6.35
N PHE A 102 2.25 2.51 5.33
CA PHE A 102 3.15 3.29 4.48
C PHE A 102 3.40 4.72 5.00
N ILE A 103 2.96 5.05 6.21
CA ILE A 103 3.27 6.35 6.80
C ILE A 103 4.70 6.33 7.35
N GLU A 104 5.53 7.23 6.84
CA GLU A 104 6.80 7.63 7.41
C GLU A 104 6.57 8.81 8.37
N GLU A 105 6.88 8.61 9.66
CA GLU A 105 6.63 9.62 10.70
C GLU A 105 7.53 10.84 10.53
N LYS A 106 8.77 10.64 10.10
CA LYS A 106 9.71 11.75 9.85
C LYS A 106 9.41 12.51 8.56
N GLY A 107 8.60 11.92 7.68
CA GLY A 107 8.43 12.34 6.30
C GLY A 107 9.64 12.03 5.41
N MET A 108 9.56 12.43 4.14
CA MET A 108 10.61 12.21 3.15
C MET A 108 11.77 13.18 3.31
N ASP A 109 12.92 12.83 2.74
CA ASP A 109 14.15 13.64 2.77
C ASP A 109 13.96 15.05 2.15
N TYR A 110 12.97 15.21 1.27
CA TYR A 110 12.63 16.47 0.62
C TYR A 110 11.47 17.23 1.30
N GLY A 111 10.92 16.73 2.42
CA GLY A 111 9.98 17.48 3.24
C GLY A 111 9.14 16.63 4.21
N ALA A 112 8.99 17.13 5.44
CA ALA A 112 8.29 16.43 6.53
C ALA A 112 6.78 16.19 6.28
N TRP A 113 6.17 16.93 5.36
CA TRP A 113 4.75 16.77 5.01
C TRP A 113 4.49 15.63 4.02
N TYR A 114 5.52 15.19 3.30
CA TYR A 114 5.45 14.03 2.42
C TYR A 114 5.67 12.79 3.27
N ARG A 115 4.60 12.13 3.68
CA ARG A 115 4.67 11.02 4.64
C ARG A 115 4.31 9.67 4.05
N SER A 116 3.68 9.64 2.89
CA SER A 116 3.28 8.39 2.26
C SER A 116 4.43 7.80 1.45
N LEU A 117 4.96 6.67 1.93
CA LEU A 117 5.89 5.82 1.19
C LEU A 117 5.22 5.21 -0.04
N TYR A 118 3.91 4.97 -0.04
CA TYR A 118 3.26 4.34 -1.19
C TYR A 118 3.17 5.28 -2.40
N ALA A 119 2.65 6.48 -2.17
CA ALA A 119 2.43 7.49 -3.21
C ALA A 119 2.51 8.91 -2.65
N SER A 120 3.14 9.82 -3.39
CA SER A 120 3.25 11.25 -3.06
C SER A 120 3.23 12.08 -4.34
N THR A 121 2.88 13.36 -4.25
CA THR A 121 3.16 14.30 -5.33
C THR A 121 4.67 14.48 -5.49
N ASP A 122 5.11 14.75 -6.72
CA ASP A 122 6.50 15.06 -7.00
C ASP A 122 6.90 16.41 -6.36
N PRO A 123 8.07 16.52 -5.73
CA PRO A 123 8.47 17.73 -5.02
C PRO A 123 8.97 18.84 -5.96
N PHE A 124 9.15 18.57 -7.25
CA PHE A 124 9.72 19.52 -8.21
C PHE A 124 8.65 20.40 -8.87
N SER A 125 7.54 19.80 -9.28
CA SER A 125 6.42 20.43 -9.98
C SER A 125 5.09 20.31 -9.23
N GLY A 126 4.92 19.27 -8.41
CA GLY A 126 3.69 18.99 -7.66
C GLY A 126 2.54 18.42 -8.49
N TYR A 127 2.73 18.20 -9.80
CA TYR A 127 1.68 17.75 -10.71
C TYR A 127 1.67 16.24 -10.95
N ALA A 128 2.83 15.59 -10.91
CA ALA A 128 2.95 14.16 -11.09
C ALA A 128 2.75 13.44 -9.74
N SER A 129 2.02 12.33 -9.79
CA SER A 129 1.96 11.39 -8.67
C SER A 129 3.11 10.39 -8.83
N TRP A 130 4.00 10.36 -7.85
CA TRP A 130 5.07 9.37 -7.75
C TRP A 130 4.63 8.21 -6.88
N MET A 131 4.82 7.01 -7.41
CA MET A 131 4.75 5.76 -6.66
C MET A 131 6.14 5.47 -6.12
N LEU A 132 6.25 5.00 -4.88
CA LEU A 132 7.55 4.80 -4.21
C LEU A 132 8.42 6.09 -4.27
N PRO A 133 7.91 7.23 -3.78
CA PRO A 133 8.46 8.55 -4.09
C PRO A 133 9.88 8.76 -3.54
N GLY A 134 10.28 8.04 -2.49
CA GLY A 134 11.68 8.02 -2.05
C GLY A 134 12.64 7.45 -3.11
N ILE A 135 12.24 6.39 -3.82
CA ILE A 135 13.03 5.84 -4.93
C ILE A 135 12.95 6.76 -6.15
N GLU A 136 11.77 7.27 -6.49
CA GLU A 136 11.62 8.21 -7.61
C GLU A 136 12.44 9.48 -7.43
N TYR A 137 12.61 9.94 -6.19
CA TYR A 137 13.48 11.07 -5.87
C TYR A 137 14.95 10.77 -6.19
N GLU A 138 15.47 9.61 -5.79
CA GLU A 138 16.84 9.20 -6.12
C GLU A 138 17.01 8.99 -7.63
N VAL A 139 16.01 8.41 -8.31
CA VAL A 139 15.99 8.23 -9.77
C VAL A 139 16.03 9.58 -10.49
N ALA A 140 15.23 10.56 -10.06
CA ALA A 140 15.22 11.90 -10.64
C ALA A 140 16.57 12.61 -10.50
N LEU A 141 17.31 12.31 -9.42
CA LEU A 141 18.64 12.84 -9.16
C LEU A 141 19.77 11.97 -9.74
N LYS A 142 19.44 10.83 -10.36
CA LYS A 142 20.38 9.81 -10.87
C LYS A 142 21.39 9.34 -9.80
N ARG A 143 20.90 9.13 -8.58
CA ARG A 143 21.68 8.68 -7.43
C ARG A 143 21.42 7.21 -7.15
N ILE A 144 22.43 6.54 -6.60
CA ILE A 144 22.35 5.12 -6.19
C ILE A 144 22.65 4.91 -4.71
N ASP A 145 23.36 5.84 -4.07
CA ASP A 145 23.92 5.69 -2.72
C ASP A 145 22.86 5.39 -1.66
N ASN A 146 21.65 5.94 -1.83
CA ASN A 146 20.54 5.77 -0.90
C ASN A 146 19.54 4.67 -1.29
N LEU A 147 19.66 4.05 -2.46
CA LEU A 147 18.66 3.08 -2.94
C LEU A 147 18.53 1.87 -2.01
N ASN A 148 19.62 1.43 -1.40
CA ASN A 148 19.60 0.34 -0.43
C ASN A 148 18.90 0.75 0.88
N ALA A 149 19.14 1.98 1.37
CA ALA A 149 18.42 2.50 2.54
C ALA A 149 16.91 2.60 2.26
N TRP A 150 16.53 3.01 1.05
CA TRP A 150 15.13 2.99 0.62
C TRP A 150 14.57 1.57 0.52
N ASP A 151 15.30 0.61 -0.05
CA ASP A 151 14.87 -0.80 -0.10
C ASP A 151 14.48 -1.32 1.28
N LEU A 152 15.31 -1.06 2.29
CA LEU A 152 15.04 -1.47 3.67
C LEU A 152 13.81 -0.75 4.25
N ARG A 153 13.68 0.57 4.07
CA ARG A 153 12.51 1.34 4.56
C ARG A 153 11.20 0.85 3.95
N TYR A 154 11.21 0.52 2.66
CA TYR A 154 10.04 -0.04 1.98
C TYR A 154 9.73 -1.45 2.44
N ALA A 155 10.74 -2.32 2.57
CA ALA A 155 10.58 -3.65 3.13
C ALA A 155 9.92 -3.60 4.53
N GLU A 156 10.39 -2.71 5.41
CA GLU A 156 9.77 -2.49 6.72
C GLU A 156 8.30 -2.04 6.64
N ALA A 157 7.96 -1.15 5.70
CA ALA A 157 6.57 -0.71 5.50
C ALA A 157 5.66 -1.86 5.03
N ILE A 158 6.17 -2.70 4.14
CA ILE A 158 5.48 -3.87 3.60
C ILE A 158 5.34 -4.95 4.70
N ASP A 159 6.34 -5.11 5.57
CA ASP A 159 6.29 -6.01 6.72
C ASP A 159 5.28 -5.53 7.77
N ARG A 160 5.15 -4.21 7.99
CA ARG A 160 4.09 -3.63 8.83
C ARG A 160 2.70 -3.93 8.25
N LEU A 161 2.52 -3.78 6.93
CA LEU A 161 1.27 -4.12 6.25
C LEU A 161 0.95 -5.61 6.42
N THR A 162 1.93 -6.47 6.15
CA THR A 162 1.85 -7.93 6.29
C THR A 162 1.44 -8.31 7.71
N SER A 163 2.07 -7.71 8.72
CA SER A 163 1.75 -7.94 10.14
C SER A 163 0.31 -7.56 10.47
N LYS A 164 -0.19 -6.42 9.98
CA LYS A 164 -1.59 -6.01 10.19
C LYS A 164 -2.58 -6.94 9.48
N MET A 165 -2.26 -7.40 8.27
CA MET A 165 -3.07 -8.40 7.58
C MET A 165 -3.11 -9.72 8.34
N LYS A 166 -1.99 -10.14 8.94
CA LYS A 166 -1.93 -11.32 9.83
C LYS A 166 -2.82 -11.14 11.05
N THR A 167 -2.75 -10.00 11.73
CA THR A 167 -3.61 -9.70 12.88
C THR A 167 -5.09 -9.78 12.50
N LEU A 168 -5.48 -9.18 11.38
CA LEU A 168 -6.86 -9.27 10.91
C LEU A 168 -7.23 -10.72 10.56
N ASN A 169 -6.38 -11.46 9.86
CA ASN A 169 -6.66 -12.85 9.50
C ASN A 169 -6.85 -13.74 10.74
N VAL A 170 -6.02 -13.58 11.78
CA VAL A 170 -6.17 -14.27 13.06
C VAL A 170 -7.51 -13.90 13.69
N TYR A 171 -7.81 -12.60 13.80
CA TYR A 171 -9.07 -12.12 14.36
C TYR A 171 -10.28 -12.73 13.65
N LEU A 172 -10.26 -12.81 12.31
CA LEU A 172 -11.35 -13.40 11.53
C LEU A 172 -11.50 -14.92 11.74
N ASN A 173 -10.41 -15.64 11.99
CA ASN A 173 -10.44 -17.09 12.22
C ASN A 173 -10.88 -17.46 13.65
N GLU A 174 -10.94 -16.50 14.56
CA GLU A 174 -11.43 -16.66 15.93
C GLU A 174 -12.94 -16.35 16.07
N LEU A 175 -13.58 -15.85 15.01
CA LEU A 175 -15.03 -15.60 14.93
C LEU A 175 -15.82 -16.89 14.68
#